data_AF-A0ABD1QM49-F1
#
_entry.id   AF-A0ABD1QM49-F1
#
_cell.length_a   1.000
_cell.length_b   1.000
_cell.length_c   1.000
_cell.angle_alpha   90.00
_cell.angle_beta   90.00
_cell.angle_gamma   90.00
#
_symmetry.space_group_name_H-M   'P 1'
#
loop_
_entity.id
_entity.type
_entity.pdbx_description
1 polymer ?
#
loop_
_entity_poly.entity_id
_entity_poly.type
_entity_poly.pdbx_seq_one_letter_code
_entity_poly.pdbx_strand_id
1 'polypeptide(L)'
;MEKEYIILILCSILVIANGVAKGPRAVRKWFKKVSPAKEKLTEFHFYLHDIVSGRNPTNIPVAMANATAQSPTYFGLIAAMDDLITEGPEPNSKVVGRASGGYKFLFRGGTT
;
A
#
# COMPACT_ATOMS: atom_id res chain seq x y z
N MET A 1 -19.08 -32.45 24.86
CA MET A 1 -18.56 -31.39 25.76
C MET A 1 -17.09 -31.58 26.11
N GLU A 2 -16.65 -32.54 26.94
CA GLU A 2 -15.22 -32.61 27.35
C GLU A 2 -14.23 -32.92 26.21
N LYS A 3 -14.57 -33.87 25.34
CA LYS A 3 -13.75 -34.29 24.20
C LYS A 3 -13.56 -33.20 23.13
N GLU A 4 -14.53 -32.29 22.98
CA GLU A 4 -14.42 -31.15 22.05
C GLU A 4 -13.47 -30.08 22.60
N TYR A 5 -13.48 -29.87 23.92
CA TYR A 5 -12.53 -28.99 24.60
C TYR A 5 -11.09 -29.48 24.45
N ILE A 6 -10.86 -30.80 24.59
CA ILE A 6 -9.53 -31.40 24.40
C ILE A 6 -9.02 -31.17 22.97
N ILE A 7 -9.89 -31.34 21.96
CA ILE A 7 -9.52 -31.10 20.55
C ILE A 7 -9.15 -29.62 20.33
N LEU A 8 -9.94 -28.68 20.88
CA LEU A 8 -9.66 -27.25 20.77
C LEU A 8 -8.35 -26.85 21.48
N ILE A 9 -8.06 -27.46 22.63
CA ILE A 9 -6.79 -27.26 23.36
C ILE A 9 -5.61 -27.82 22.55
N LEU A 10 -5.74 -29.00 21.95
CA LEU A 10 -4.68 -29.56 21.09
C LEU A 10 -4.44 -28.73 19.82
N CYS A 11 -5.50 -28.26 19.17
CA CYS A 11 -5.40 -27.40 17.99
C CYS A 11 -4.73 -26.06 18.30
N SER A 12 -5.05 -25.45 19.45
CA SER A 12 -4.42 -24.19 19.86
C SER A 12 -2.93 -24.35 20.22
N ILE A 13 -2.54 -25.47 20.85
CA ILE A 13 -1.12 -25.80 21.11
C ILE A 13 -0.35 -25.98 19.78
N LEU A 14 -0.94 -26.63 18.78
CA LEU A 14 -0.34 -26.81 17.45
C LEU A 14 -0.12 -25.48 16.71
N VAL A 15 -1.04 -24.51 16.85
CA VAL A 15 -0.88 -23.16 16.26
C VAL A 15 0.24 -22.39 16.94
N ILE A 16 0.41 -22.50 18.26
CA ILE A 16 1.49 -21.85 19.02
C ILE A 16 2.86 -22.48 18.69
N ALA A 17 2.92 -23.81 18.54
CA ALA A 17 4.17 -24.52 18.23
C ALA A 17 4.74 -24.18 16.83
N ASN A 18 3.86 -23.92 15.86
CA ASN A 18 4.26 -23.55 14.49
C ASN A 18 4.29 -22.03 14.27
N GLY A 19 3.66 -21.25 15.15
CA GLY A 19 3.55 -19.79 15.10
C GLY A 19 4.77 -19.04 15.63
N VAL A 20 5.97 -19.60 15.56
CA VAL A 20 7.18 -18.82 15.84
C VAL A 20 7.47 -17.93 14.63
N ALA A 21 6.93 -16.72 14.68
CA ALA A 21 7.55 -15.60 13.98
C ALA A 21 9.04 -15.65 14.32
N LYS A 22 9.90 -15.86 13.32
CA LYS A 22 11.35 -15.96 13.52
C LYS A 22 11.78 -14.74 14.33
N GLY A 23 12.14 -14.96 15.61
CA GLY A 23 12.48 -13.85 16.50
C GLY A 23 13.68 -13.05 15.96
N PRO A 24 13.95 -11.84 16.49
CA PRO A 24 14.98 -10.94 15.97
C PRO A 24 16.36 -11.60 15.79
N ARG A 25 16.69 -12.58 16.64
CA ARG A 25 17.92 -13.39 16.57
C ARG A 25 17.96 -14.30 15.33
N ALA A 26 16.84 -14.95 15.00
CA ALA A 26 16.74 -15.81 13.82
C ALA A 26 16.78 -14.99 12.52
N VAL A 27 16.15 -13.81 12.50
CA VAL A 27 16.22 -12.85 11.37
C VAL A 27 17.66 -12.36 11.20
N ARG A 28 18.34 -11.97 12.27
CA ARG A 28 19.75 -11.53 12.22
C ARG A 28 20.69 -12.64 11.76
N LYS A 29 20.50 -13.88 12.21
CA LYS A 29 21.28 -15.05 11.78
C LYS A 29 21.05 -15.37 10.30
N TRP A 30 19.81 -15.21 9.82
CA TRP A 30 19.48 -15.32 8.39
C TRP A 30 20.18 -14.23 7.58
N PHE A 31 20.08 -12.95 7.95
CA PHE A 31 20.76 -11.84 7.25
C PHE A 31 22.28 -12.05 7.16
N LYS A 32 22.91 -12.53 8.24
CA LYS A 32 24.35 -12.86 8.24
C LYS A 32 24.71 -14.03 7.31
N LYS A 33 23.75 -14.90 6.97
CA LYS A 33 23.92 -16.06 6.09
C LYS A 33 23.60 -15.74 4.63
N VAL A 34 22.83 -14.68 4.37
CA VAL A 34 22.60 -14.19 3.01
C VAL A 34 23.93 -13.63 2.50
N SER A 35 24.44 -14.18 1.41
CA SER A 35 25.60 -13.62 0.71
C SER A 35 25.28 -12.16 0.36
N PRO A 36 26.23 -11.21 0.50
CA PRO A 36 26.02 -9.84 0.03
C PRO A 36 25.51 -9.89 -1.41
N ALA A 37 24.27 -9.46 -1.63
CA ALA A 37 23.72 -9.41 -2.97
C ALA A 37 24.57 -8.41 -3.75
N LYS A 38 25.02 -8.79 -4.95
CA LYS A 38 25.62 -7.82 -5.86
C LYS A 38 24.59 -6.72 -6.11
N GLU A 39 24.99 -5.48 -5.96
CA GLU A 39 24.15 -4.34 -6.28
C GLU A 39 23.65 -4.46 -7.72
N LYS A 40 22.34 -4.23 -7.92
CA LYS A 40 21.70 -4.22 -9.24
C LYS A 40 20.95 -2.91 -9.38
N LEU A 41 21.18 -2.22 -10.49
CA LEU A 41 20.39 -1.07 -10.92
C LEU A 41 19.27 -1.57 -11.83
N THR A 42 18.06 -1.03 -11.64
CA THR A 42 16.92 -1.26 -12.53
C THR A 42 16.19 0.05 -12.72
N GLU A 43 16.02 0.45 -13.97
CA GLU A 43 15.28 1.65 -14.35
C GLU A 43 13.84 1.25 -14.69
N PHE A 44 12.87 2.00 -14.15
CA PHE A 44 11.46 1.79 -14.42
C PHE A 44 10.90 3.02 -15.13
N HIS A 45 10.19 2.78 -16.23
CA HIS A 45 9.40 3.80 -16.91
C HIS A 45 8.00 3.24 -17.09
N PHE A 46 7.01 3.96 -16.56
CA PHE A 46 5.61 3.60 -16.59
C PHE A 46 4.74 4.84 -16.44
N TYR A 47 3.45 4.68 -16.72
CA TYR A 47 2.45 5.74 -16.62
C TYR A 47 1.44 5.40 -15.53
N LEU A 48 1.15 6.36 -14.67
CA LEU A 48 0.16 6.27 -13.59
C LEU A 48 -1.12 7.00 -14.00
N HIS A 49 -2.27 6.35 -13.88
CA HIS A 49 -3.57 6.90 -14.28
C HIS A 49 -4.41 7.27 -13.05
N ASP A 50 -4.30 8.52 -12.58
CA ASP A 50 -5.12 9.06 -11.48
C ASP A 50 -6.49 9.52 -12.00
N ILE A 51 -7.51 8.68 -11.84
CA ILE A 51 -8.88 8.93 -12.31
C ILE A 51 -9.73 9.45 -11.15
N VAL A 52 -9.80 10.78 -11.04
CA VAL A 52 -10.49 11.49 -9.94
C VAL A 52 -12.00 11.68 -10.14
N SER A 53 -12.54 11.35 -11.32
CA SER A 53 -13.95 11.57 -11.65
C SER A 53 -14.47 10.63 -12.74
N GLY A 54 -15.77 10.64 -13.00
CA GLY A 54 -16.42 9.79 -13.99
C GLY A 54 -17.06 8.54 -13.40
N ARG A 55 -17.36 7.55 -14.26
CA ARG A 55 -18.13 6.35 -13.86
C ARG A 55 -17.39 5.45 -12.87
N ASN A 56 -16.08 5.31 -13.06
CA ASN A 56 -15.22 4.41 -12.28
C ASN A 56 -13.96 5.19 -11.82
N PRO A 57 -14.09 6.09 -10.83
CA PRO A 57 -12.92 6.76 -10.28
C PRO A 57 -12.01 5.74 -9.59
N THR A 58 -10.70 5.90 -9.75
CA THR A 58 -9.67 5.12 -9.04
C THR A 58 -9.15 5.84 -7.80
N ASN A 59 -9.59 7.08 -7.62
CA ASN A 59 -9.22 7.94 -6.52
C ASN A 59 -10.45 8.53 -5.83
N ILE A 60 -10.50 8.41 -4.50
CA ILE A 60 -11.64 8.80 -3.69
C ILE A 60 -11.18 9.65 -2.49
N PRO A 61 -11.71 10.87 -2.30
CA PRO A 61 -11.46 11.67 -1.10
C PRO A 61 -11.94 10.93 0.16
N VAL A 62 -11.06 10.81 1.15
CA VAL A 62 -11.36 10.15 2.44
C VAL A 62 -11.41 11.13 3.61
N ALA A 63 -10.77 12.30 3.48
CA ALA A 63 -10.90 13.39 4.44
C ALA A 63 -10.65 14.74 3.76
N MET A 64 -11.32 15.78 4.24
CA MET A 64 -11.15 17.16 3.78
C MET A 64 -11.17 18.12 4.97
N ALA A 65 -10.38 19.18 4.92
CA ALA A 65 -10.46 20.28 5.86
C ALA A 65 -11.60 21.24 5.47
N ASN A 66 -12.11 22.02 6.43
CA ASN A 66 -13.16 23.01 6.16
C ASN A 66 -12.78 24.01 5.07
N ALA A 67 -11.48 24.31 4.94
CA ALA A 67 -10.94 25.25 3.96
C ALA A 67 -10.58 24.61 2.61
N THR A 68 -10.74 23.29 2.44
CA THR A 68 -10.27 22.54 1.26
C THR A 68 -10.94 23.04 -0.02
N ALA A 69 -12.25 23.28 0.01
CA ALA A 69 -12.99 23.73 -1.17
C ALA A 69 -12.66 25.17 -1.60
N GLN A 70 -12.16 25.99 -0.67
CA GLN A 70 -11.76 27.38 -0.93
C GLN A 70 -10.28 27.50 -1.30
N SER A 71 -9.50 26.43 -1.12
CA SER A 71 -8.10 26.40 -1.48
C SER A 71 -7.95 26.14 -2.99
N PRO A 72 -7.18 26.97 -3.73
CA PRO A 72 -6.95 26.75 -5.17
C PRO A 72 -6.17 25.46 -5.45
N THR A 73 -5.56 24.86 -4.43
CA THR A 73 -4.75 23.65 -4.49
C THR A 73 -5.35 22.52 -3.67
N TYR A 74 -6.61 22.63 -3.23
CA TYR A 74 -7.29 21.64 -2.41
C TYR A 74 -6.55 21.28 -1.12
N PHE A 75 -5.84 22.24 -0.52
CA PHE A 75 -5.08 22.03 0.71
C PHE A 75 -5.92 21.32 1.79
N GLY A 76 -5.32 20.30 2.39
CA GLY A 76 -5.96 19.49 3.42
C GLY A 76 -6.87 18.39 2.90
N LEU A 77 -7.01 18.20 1.57
CA LEU A 77 -7.62 17.00 1.01
C LEU A 77 -6.69 15.79 1.19
N ILE A 78 -7.26 14.68 1.66
CA ILE A 78 -6.63 13.36 1.72
C ILE A 78 -7.45 12.42 0.84
N ALA A 79 -6.77 11.72 -0.06
CA ALA A 79 -7.38 10.80 -1.01
C ALA A 79 -6.80 9.38 -0.84
N ALA A 80 -7.64 8.38 -1.02
CA ALA A 80 -7.23 7.00 -1.22
C ALA A 80 -7.22 6.70 -2.72
N MET A 81 -6.17 6.04 -3.19
CA MET A 81 -5.98 5.72 -4.61
C MET A 81 -5.76 4.21 -4.81
N ASP A 82 -6.26 3.70 -5.92
CA ASP A 82 -5.97 2.38 -6.46
C ASP A 82 -5.87 2.47 -7.99
N ASP A 83 -4.79 3.11 -8.45
CA ASP A 83 -4.59 3.54 -9.83
C ASP A 83 -3.90 2.47 -10.67
N LEU A 84 -4.19 2.45 -11.97
CA LEU A 84 -3.49 1.58 -12.92
C LEU A 84 -2.09 2.12 -13.23
N ILE A 85 -1.13 1.19 -13.35
CA ILE A 85 0.20 1.46 -13.89
C ILE A 85 0.34 0.73 -15.23
N THR A 86 0.68 1.45 -16.29
CA THR A 86 0.75 0.92 -17.66
C THR A 86 2.09 1.20 -18.35
N GLU A 87 2.39 0.46 -19.43
CA GLU A 87 3.60 0.66 -20.26
C GLU A 87 3.53 1.94 -21.12
N GLY A 88 2.34 2.32 -21.58
CA GLY A 88 2.11 3.52 -22.40
C GLY A 88 1.20 4.54 -21.72
N PRO A 89 1.16 5.79 -22.22
CA PRO A 89 0.28 6.84 -21.69
C PRO A 89 -1.19 6.59 -22.00
N GLU A 90 -1.53 5.71 -22.94
CA GLU A 90 -2.92 5.38 -23.27
C GLU A 90 -3.55 4.49 -22.19
N PRO A 91 -4.79 4.77 -21.74
CA PRO A 91 -5.47 3.99 -20.69
C PRO A 91 -5.73 2.51 -21.04
N ASN A 92 -5.74 2.17 -22.33
CA ASN A 92 -5.90 0.80 -22.82
C ASN A 92 -4.57 0.09 -23.12
N SER A 93 -3.43 0.74 -22.86
CA SER A 93 -2.12 0.11 -22.98
C SER A 93 -1.93 -1.00 -21.94
N LYS A 94 -0.88 -1.80 -22.10
CA LYS A 94 -0.64 -2.97 -21.26
C LYS A 94 -0.46 -2.57 -19.80
N VAL A 95 -1.28 -3.14 -18.93
CA VAL A 95 -1.20 -2.99 -17.47
C VAL A 95 0.00 -3.78 -16.94
N VAL A 96 0.85 -3.12 -16.16
CA VAL A 96 2.04 -3.72 -15.52
C VAL A 96 1.97 -3.69 -13.99
N GLY A 97 0.99 -2.99 -13.42
CA GLY A 97 0.79 -2.97 -11.98
C GLY A 97 -0.37 -2.09 -11.53
N ARG A 98 -0.45 -1.89 -10.21
CA ARG A 98 -1.35 -0.96 -9.55
C ARG A 98 -0.61 -0.17 -8.48
N ALA A 99 -0.92 1.11 -8.36
CA ALA A 99 -0.48 1.96 -7.27
C ALA A 99 -1.62 2.12 -6.27
N SER A 100 -1.53 1.41 -5.14
CA SER A 100 -2.52 1.51 -4.07
C SER A 100 -1.92 2.25 -2.88
N GLY A 101 -2.67 3.17 -2.30
CA GLY A 101 -2.19 3.96 -1.16
C GLY A 101 -3.06 5.19 -0.92
N GLY A 102 -2.44 6.25 -0.41
CA GLY A 102 -3.10 7.54 -0.27
C GLY A 102 -2.13 8.68 -0.38
N TYR A 103 -2.65 9.86 -0.74
CA TYR A 103 -1.88 11.08 -0.85
C TYR A 103 -2.65 12.28 -0.30
N LYS A 104 -1.95 13.41 -0.16
CA LYS A 104 -2.49 14.63 0.46
C LYS A 104 -2.05 15.86 -0.31
N PHE A 105 -2.95 16.83 -0.42
CA PHE A 105 -2.63 18.15 -0.93
C PHE A 105 -2.06 19.02 0.20
N LEU A 106 -0.76 19.32 0.12
CA LEU A 106 0.02 19.95 1.20
C LEU A 106 0.35 21.42 0.95
N PHE A 107 0.21 21.92 -0.26
CA PHE A 107 0.46 23.33 -0.55
C PHE A 107 -0.83 24.12 -0.37
N ARG A 108 -0.79 25.24 0.36
CA ARG A 108 -1.97 26.04 0.69
C ARG A 108 -2.37 27.05 -0.40
N GLY A 109 -1.40 27.51 -1.19
CA GLY A 109 -1.54 28.68 -2.04
C GLY A 109 -1.65 29.96 -1.21
N GLY A 110 -0.77 30.93 -1.44
CA GLY A 110 -0.92 32.26 -0.83
C GLY A 110 -1.97 33.06 -1.58
N THR A 111 -2.89 33.70 -0.86
CA THR A 111 -3.72 34.78 -1.40
C THR A 111 -2.87 36.05 -1.41
N THR A 112 -2.44 36.50 -2.59
CA THR A 112 -2.20 37.94 -2.81
C THR A 112 -3.53 38.64 -2.99
#